data_AF-A0A1Q9JXP6-F1
#
_entry.id   AF-A0A1Q9JXP6-F1
#
_cell.length_a   1.000
_cell.length_b   1.000
_cell.length_c   1.000
_cell.angle_alpha   90.00
_cell.angle_beta   90.00
_cell.angle_gamma   90.00
#
_symmetry.space_group_name_H-M   'P 1'
#
loop_
_entity.id
_entity.type
_entity.pdbx_description
1 polymer ?
#
loop_
_entity_poly.entity_id
_entity_poly.type
_entity_poly.pdbx_seq_one_letter_code
_entity_poly.pdbx_strand_id
1 'polypeptide(L)'
;MSKKGFIGILIFWMLTGLTGCSLAKEEAKSEKSQDRLIGALITQEYLDLFDLDAYLDDHAEKLVENKDLMVEDSDQYEDRIYAKIDKHDSQDPSEWEVSFPGIEGIRFFSPLWSDQNGESYHTTEYDEEICDAESNYNIENDHENLELSGSVYFLTDKEKDGISYYVNPVYQTEDGKIYVISGQGSTTSGASEEGETTTLTLTDQVTLTENQKSKIEGVTVKVTGILVKKPTKITLYQMNQDHQVITSNSYTPGKLPEKLTAEKDTAYFLIETQQMDQDGRTSIQRELYEQKEDQDALETLVPLKNGLVSKQYTEVLWEE
;
A
#
# COMPACT_ATOMS: atom_id res chain seq x y z
N MET A 1 -61.72 -0.76 -9.44
CA MET A 1 -61.45 -1.96 -10.28
C MET A 1 -61.13 -1.43 -11.67
N SER A 2 -59.93 -1.53 -12.23
CA SER A 2 -59.17 -2.75 -12.49
C SER A 2 -57.69 -2.42 -12.75
N LYS A 3 -56.82 -3.08 -11.99
CA LYS A 3 -55.48 -3.64 -12.28
C LYS A 3 -54.45 -2.80 -13.04
N LYS A 4 -53.47 -2.28 -12.29
CA LYS A 4 -52.13 -1.91 -12.76
C LYS A 4 -51.30 -3.18 -12.92
N GLY A 5 -50.67 -3.36 -14.09
CA GLY A 5 -49.81 -4.49 -14.43
C GLY A 5 -48.40 -4.31 -13.86
N PHE A 6 -47.90 -5.39 -13.26
CA PHE A 6 -46.56 -5.56 -12.70
C PHE A 6 -45.69 -6.21 -13.79
N ILE A 7 -44.55 -5.63 -14.16
CA ILE A 7 -43.55 -6.30 -15.00
C ILE A 7 -42.44 -6.74 -14.05
N GLY A 8 -42.47 -8.02 -13.69
CA GLY A 8 -41.37 -8.70 -13.03
C GLY A 8 -40.32 -9.05 -14.08
N ILE A 9 -39.10 -8.56 -13.90
CA ILE A 9 -37.93 -8.98 -14.66
C ILE A 9 -37.23 -10.07 -13.83
N LEU A 10 -37.29 -11.28 -14.36
CA LEU A 10 -36.64 -12.49 -13.86
C LEU A 10 -35.25 -12.54 -14.49
N ILE A 11 -34.23 -12.06 -13.78
CA ILE A 11 -32.83 -12.23 -14.19
C ILE A 11 -32.29 -13.46 -13.49
N PHE A 12 -32.24 -14.54 -14.26
CA PHE A 12 -31.50 -15.75 -13.93
C PHE A 12 -30.06 -15.53 -14.40
N TRP A 13 -29.16 -15.16 -13.49
CA TRP A 13 -27.71 -15.24 -13.71
C TRP A 13 -27.11 -16.20 -12.70
N MET A 14 -26.82 -17.39 -13.21
CA MET A 14 -26.08 -18.45 -12.56
C MET A 14 -24.60 -18.06 -12.64
N LEU A 15 -24.08 -17.35 -11.63
CA LEU A 15 -22.65 -17.19 -11.38
C LEU A 15 -22.24 -18.24 -10.34
N THR A 16 -21.79 -19.38 -10.83
CA THR A 16 -21.09 -20.37 -10.02
C THR A 16 -19.66 -19.90 -9.80
N GLY A 17 -19.33 -19.58 -8.54
CA GLY A 17 -18.09 -19.92 -7.85
C GLY A 17 -16.76 -19.48 -8.47
N LEU A 18 -16.18 -18.41 -7.91
CA LEU A 18 -14.83 -18.50 -7.36
C LEU A 18 -14.89 -18.02 -5.91
N THR A 19 -14.71 -18.98 -5.03
CA THR A 19 -14.54 -18.85 -3.59
C THR A 19 -13.29 -18.03 -3.31
N GLY A 20 -13.45 -16.75 -2.98
CA GLY A 20 -12.48 -16.08 -2.12
C GLY A 20 -12.65 -16.69 -0.73
N CYS A 21 -11.72 -17.54 -0.32
CA CYS A 21 -11.66 -18.04 1.05
C CYS A 21 -11.31 -16.85 1.96
N SER A 22 -12.31 -16.10 2.42
CA SER A 22 -12.21 -15.42 3.70
C SER A 22 -12.19 -16.53 4.75
N LEU A 23 -10.99 -16.85 5.26
CA LEU A 23 -10.84 -17.71 6.42
C LEU A 23 -11.22 -16.88 7.66
N ALA A 24 -12.52 -16.62 7.81
CA ALA A 24 -13.07 -16.13 9.06
C ALA A 24 -12.96 -17.28 10.08
N LYS A 25 -11.89 -17.29 10.88
CA LYS A 25 -11.68 -18.23 11.99
C LYS A 25 -12.75 -17.90 13.04
N GLU A 26 -13.62 -18.89 13.35
CA GLU A 26 -14.56 -18.79 14.47
C GLU A 26 -13.80 -18.56 15.78
N GLU A 27 -14.31 -17.63 16.59
CA GLU A 27 -13.76 -17.20 17.88
C GLU A 27 -13.58 -18.38 18.86
N ALA A 28 -12.37 -18.92 18.90
CA ALA A 28 -11.90 -19.65 20.05
C ALA A 28 -11.43 -18.62 21.11
N LYS A 29 -12.20 -18.52 22.19
CA LYS A 29 -11.85 -17.77 23.40
C LYS A 29 -10.46 -18.16 23.89
N SER A 30 -9.46 -17.35 23.55
CA SER A 30 -8.25 -17.21 24.33
C SER A 30 -8.18 -15.75 24.77
N GLU A 31 -8.19 -15.50 26.07
CA GLU A 31 -7.91 -14.18 26.67
C GLU A 31 -6.42 -13.86 26.50
N LYS A 32 -5.96 -13.69 25.25
CA LYS A 32 -4.70 -13.03 24.92
C LYS A 32 -5.10 -11.66 24.38
N SER A 33 -4.58 -10.60 24.99
CA SER A 33 -4.63 -9.26 24.38
C SER A 33 -4.07 -9.40 22.96
N GLN A 34 -4.91 -9.16 21.96
CA GLN A 34 -4.51 -9.23 20.57
C GLN A 34 -3.82 -7.91 20.24
N ASP A 35 -2.52 -7.97 19.93
CA ASP A 35 -1.74 -6.81 19.51
C ASP A 35 -2.43 -6.13 18.31
N ARG A 36 -2.43 -4.80 18.25
CA ARG A 36 -3.18 -4.04 17.24
C ARG A 36 -2.44 -4.06 15.91
N LEU A 37 -3.09 -4.48 14.82
CA LEU A 37 -2.58 -4.22 13.47
C LEU A 37 -2.52 -2.70 13.24
N ILE A 38 -1.37 -2.15 12.87
CA ILE A 38 -1.21 -0.71 12.60
C ILE A 38 -0.82 -0.39 11.16
N GLY A 39 -0.52 -1.40 10.34
CA GLY A 39 -0.16 -1.20 8.94
C GLY A 39 0.65 -2.35 8.36
N ALA A 40 1.54 -2.03 7.43
CA ALA A 40 2.40 -3.00 6.76
C ALA A 40 3.84 -2.49 6.55
N LEU A 41 4.76 -3.45 6.46
CA LEU A 41 6.11 -3.28 5.93
C LEU A 41 6.19 -4.04 4.61
N ILE A 42 6.43 -3.33 3.50
CA ILE A 42 6.48 -3.93 2.17
C ILE A 42 7.93 -4.32 1.85
N THR A 43 8.20 -5.59 1.59
CA THR A 43 9.56 -6.08 1.26
C THR A 43 9.58 -6.69 -0.14
N GLN A 44 10.73 -6.63 -0.83
CA GLN A 44 10.93 -7.35 -2.10
C GLN A 44 11.39 -8.80 -1.89
N GLU A 45 11.88 -9.13 -0.70
CA GLU A 45 12.26 -10.48 -0.27
C GLU A 45 11.30 -10.99 0.81
N TYR A 46 11.07 -12.31 0.82
CA TYR A 46 10.24 -12.94 1.84
C TYR A 46 10.91 -12.84 3.21
N LEU A 47 10.16 -12.42 4.23
CA LEU A 47 10.61 -12.49 5.61
C LEU A 47 10.43 -13.93 6.11
N ASP A 48 11.51 -14.69 6.13
CA ASP A 48 11.51 -16.03 6.71
C ASP A 48 11.68 -15.93 8.23
N LEU A 49 10.54 -15.82 8.94
CA LEU A 49 10.49 -15.74 10.40
C LEU A 49 9.98 -17.04 11.02
N PHE A 50 9.94 -18.14 10.27
CA PHE A 50 9.45 -19.40 10.79
C PHE A 50 10.54 -20.14 11.57
N ASP A 51 10.33 -20.38 12.87
CA ASP A 51 11.19 -21.22 13.69
C ASP A 51 10.92 -22.71 13.37
N LEU A 52 11.55 -23.15 12.28
CA LEU A 52 11.46 -24.53 11.83
C LEU A 52 12.02 -25.52 12.86
N ASP A 53 13.06 -25.12 13.61
CA ASP A 53 13.71 -26.02 14.58
C ASP A 53 12.75 -26.30 15.75
N ALA A 54 12.11 -25.28 16.30
CA ALA A 54 11.08 -25.45 17.34
C ALA A 54 9.88 -26.24 16.81
N TYR A 55 9.43 -25.97 15.58
CA TYR A 55 8.34 -26.74 14.97
C TYR A 55 8.68 -28.23 14.85
N LEU A 56 9.88 -28.53 14.35
CA LEU A 56 10.36 -29.90 14.16
C LEU A 56 10.53 -30.62 15.51
N ASP A 57 11.05 -29.95 16.53
CA ASP A 57 11.20 -30.52 17.87
C ASP A 57 9.84 -30.93 18.46
N ASP A 58 8.84 -30.07 18.36
CA ASP A 58 7.48 -30.34 18.86
C ASP A 58 6.72 -31.38 18.00
N HIS A 59 7.13 -31.59 16.74
CA HIS A 59 6.44 -32.45 15.78
C HIS A 59 7.24 -33.70 15.35
N ALA A 60 8.42 -33.93 15.94
CA ALA A 60 9.34 -35.01 15.59
C ALA A 60 8.69 -36.40 15.67
N GLU A 61 7.84 -36.66 16.66
CA GLU A 61 7.14 -37.94 16.81
C GLU A 61 6.09 -38.16 15.70
N LYS A 62 5.44 -37.10 15.20
CA LYS A 62 4.43 -37.17 14.13
C LYS A 62 5.07 -37.41 12.76
N LEU A 63 6.28 -36.89 12.53
CA LEU A 63 7.07 -37.09 11.32
C LEU A 63 7.46 -38.56 11.09
N VAL A 64 7.70 -39.31 12.17
CA VAL A 64 8.05 -40.74 12.10
C VAL A 64 6.85 -41.61 11.68
N GLU A 65 5.62 -41.17 11.92
CA GLU A 65 4.39 -41.93 11.64
C GLU A 65 3.79 -41.73 10.24
N ASN A 66 4.44 -40.94 9.36
CA ASN A 66 4.12 -40.84 7.92
C ASN A 66 2.66 -40.47 7.64
N LYS A 67 2.15 -39.45 8.33
CA LYS A 67 0.88 -38.78 8.00
C LYS A 67 1.20 -37.39 7.49
N ASP A 68 0.54 -37.01 6.40
CA ASP A 68 0.58 -35.67 5.81
C ASP A 68 0.61 -34.61 6.91
N LEU A 69 1.72 -33.90 7.03
CA LEU A 69 1.82 -32.72 7.87
C LEU A 69 1.00 -31.62 7.20
N MET A 70 -0.27 -31.50 7.59
CA MET A 70 -0.99 -30.25 7.41
C MET A 70 -0.44 -29.30 8.46
N VAL A 71 0.18 -28.20 8.02
CA VAL A 71 0.61 -27.09 8.89
C VAL A 71 -0.66 -26.38 9.38
N GLU A 72 -1.28 -26.91 10.42
CA GLU A 72 -2.38 -26.27 11.13
C GLU A 72 -1.86 -25.68 12.44
N ASP A 73 -2.15 -24.39 12.67
CA ASP A 73 -1.84 -23.63 13.90
C ASP A 73 -0.33 -23.48 14.19
N SER A 74 0.41 -22.95 13.21
CA SER A 74 1.87 -22.74 13.30
C SER A 74 2.27 -21.35 13.82
N ASP A 75 1.32 -20.49 14.16
CA ASP A 75 1.52 -19.11 14.63
C ASP A 75 2.44 -19.03 15.86
N GLN A 76 2.52 -20.10 16.66
CA GLN A 76 3.41 -20.15 17.83
C GLN A 76 4.89 -20.28 17.49
N TYR A 77 5.21 -20.65 16.26
CA TYR A 77 6.57 -20.78 15.73
C TYR A 77 6.94 -19.61 14.82
N GLU A 78 6.08 -18.59 14.71
CA GLU A 78 6.39 -17.39 13.95
C GLU A 78 7.12 -16.36 14.85
N ASP A 79 8.38 -16.12 14.52
CA ASP A 79 9.19 -15.09 15.15
C ASP A 79 8.72 -13.68 14.78
N ARG A 80 9.06 -12.73 15.65
CA ARG A 80 8.71 -11.31 15.50
C ARG A 80 9.98 -10.49 15.42
N ILE A 81 10.06 -9.58 14.44
CA ILE A 81 11.12 -8.57 14.41
C ILE A 81 10.59 -7.28 15.03
N TYR A 82 11.12 -6.92 16.20
CA TYR A 82 10.76 -5.69 16.88
C TYR A 82 11.43 -4.47 16.24
N ALA A 83 10.65 -3.41 16.07
CA ALA A 83 11.14 -2.14 15.59
C ALA A 83 12.02 -1.42 16.62
N LYS A 84 12.95 -0.63 16.12
CA LYS A 84 13.65 0.41 16.88
C LYS A 84 12.93 1.74 16.64
N ILE A 85 12.56 2.41 17.73
CA ILE A 85 11.99 3.75 17.71
C ILE A 85 13.11 4.74 18.08
N ASP A 86 13.57 5.54 17.12
CA ASP A 86 14.45 6.67 17.39
C ASP A 86 13.61 7.90 17.70
N LYS A 87 13.82 8.52 18.86
CA LYS A 87 13.03 9.67 19.29
C LYS A 87 13.68 11.01 18.98
N HIS A 88 14.94 11.01 18.51
CA HIS A 88 15.71 12.22 18.24
C HIS A 88 15.71 13.24 19.40
N ASP A 89 15.72 12.75 20.64
CA ASP A 89 15.58 13.56 21.87
C ASP A 89 14.28 14.40 21.97
N SER A 90 13.29 14.10 21.14
CA SER A 90 12.00 14.78 21.08
C SER A 90 10.94 14.13 21.98
N GLN A 91 10.05 14.98 22.51
CA GLN A 91 8.82 14.55 23.19
C GLN A 91 7.62 14.52 22.25
N ASP A 92 7.81 14.91 20.98
CA ASP A 92 6.77 14.90 19.96
C ASP A 92 6.89 13.62 19.11
N PRO A 93 5.95 12.66 19.25
CA PRO A 93 5.90 11.48 18.41
C PRO A 93 5.89 11.71 16.90
N SER A 94 5.51 12.89 16.41
CA SER A 94 5.63 13.20 14.97
C SER A 94 7.09 13.33 14.50
N GLU A 95 8.03 13.48 15.43
CA GLU A 95 9.48 13.48 15.17
C GLU A 95 10.13 12.12 15.45
N TRP A 96 9.35 11.09 15.83
CA TRP A 96 9.90 9.76 16.08
C TRP A 96 10.01 8.97 14.78
N GLU A 97 11.07 8.17 14.66
CA GLU A 97 11.33 7.33 13.51
C GLU A 97 11.24 5.85 13.89
N VAL A 98 10.30 5.13 13.27
CA VAL A 98 10.18 3.67 13.40
C VAL A 98 10.98 2.99 12.30
N SER A 99 11.87 2.06 12.67
CA SER A 99 12.69 1.28 11.74
C SER A 99 12.79 -0.19 12.17
N PHE A 100 12.94 -1.12 11.21
CA PHE A 100 13.10 -2.55 11.49
C PHE A 100 14.55 -2.96 11.21
N PRO A 101 15.37 -3.21 12.26
CA PRO A 101 16.78 -3.52 12.06
C PRO A 101 16.99 -4.78 11.21
N GLY A 102 17.85 -4.67 10.20
CA GLY A 102 18.22 -5.81 9.34
C GLY A 102 17.20 -6.13 8.24
N ILE A 103 16.13 -5.36 8.10
CA ILE A 103 15.14 -5.49 7.02
C ILE A 103 15.21 -4.26 6.12
N GLU A 104 15.35 -4.49 4.81
CA GLU A 104 15.08 -3.47 3.80
C GLU A 104 13.60 -3.57 3.40
N GLY A 105 12.83 -2.51 3.64
CA GLY A 105 11.41 -2.50 3.35
C GLY A 105 10.83 -1.09 3.36
N ILE A 106 9.68 -0.95 2.72
CA ILE A 106 8.91 0.29 2.57
C ILE A 106 7.89 0.34 3.71
N ARG A 107 7.95 1.38 4.53
CA ARG A 107 7.04 1.59 5.66
C ARG A 107 5.70 2.10 5.17
N PHE A 108 4.62 1.55 5.72
CA PHE A 108 3.27 2.09 5.55
C PHE A 108 2.36 1.71 6.73
N PHE A 109 2.38 2.51 7.79
CA PHE A 109 1.64 2.21 9.01
C PHE A 109 1.24 3.46 9.78
N SER A 110 0.31 3.32 10.73
CA SER A 110 -0.23 4.39 11.55
C SER A 110 -0.18 4.02 13.03
N PRO A 111 0.98 4.18 13.71
CA PRO A 111 1.11 3.83 15.11
C PRO A 111 0.21 4.72 15.96
N LEU A 112 -0.22 4.19 17.10
CA LEU A 112 -0.91 4.95 18.13
C LEU A 112 0.12 5.42 19.17
N TRP A 113 0.27 6.73 19.32
CA TRP A 113 1.12 7.33 20.33
C TRP A 113 0.29 7.98 21.43
N SER A 114 0.88 8.14 22.61
CA SER A 114 0.28 8.91 23.71
C SER A 114 1.20 10.05 24.11
N ASP A 115 0.65 11.24 24.28
CA ASP A 115 1.39 12.41 24.74
C ASP A 115 1.58 12.41 26.27
N GLN A 116 2.26 13.44 26.78
CA GLN A 116 2.48 13.65 28.22
C GLN A 116 1.19 13.84 29.05
N ASN A 117 0.06 14.16 28.40
CA ASN A 117 -1.24 14.34 29.02
C ASN A 117 -2.09 13.05 28.98
N GLY A 118 -1.60 12.00 28.31
CA GLY A 118 -2.32 10.76 28.09
C GLY A 118 -3.34 10.83 26.96
N GLU A 119 -3.29 11.85 26.11
CA GLU A 119 -4.09 11.90 24.88
C GLU A 119 -3.41 11.04 23.82
N SER A 120 -4.19 10.14 23.20
CA SER A 120 -3.70 9.25 22.16
C SER A 120 -4.02 9.77 20.77
N TYR A 121 -3.09 9.61 19.83
CA TYR A 121 -3.28 10.01 18.44
C TYR A 121 -2.54 9.07 17.48
N HIS A 122 -3.09 8.93 16.28
CA HIS A 122 -2.50 8.17 15.20
C HIS A 122 -1.57 9.06 14.35
N THR A 123 -0.40 8.55 13.97
CA THR A 123 0.49 9.20 12.99
C THR A 123 0.69 8.30 11.79
N THR A 124 0.06 8.60 10.65
CA THR A 124 0.32 7.80 9.44
C THR A 124 1.69 8.14 8.86
N GLU A 125 2.56 7.14 8.85
CA GLU A 125 3.94 7.20 8.40
C GLU A 125 4.10 6.29 7.18
N TYR A 126 4.74 6.81 6.13
CA TYR A 126 5.08 6.03 4.94
C TYR A 126 6.31 6.59 4.23
N ASP A 127 7.01 5.70 3.52
CA ASP A 127 8.17 6.09 2.70
C ASP A 127 7.74 6.60 1.31
N GLU A 128 8.65 7.29 0.62
CA GLU A 128 8.38 7.95 -0.68
C GLU A 128 7.97 6.99 -1.81
N GLU A 129 8.21 5.69 -1.64
CA GLU A 129 7.78 4.64 -2.55
C GLU A 129 6.28 4.30 -2.44
N ILE A 130 5.61 4.70 -1.35
CA ILE A 130 4.15 4.63 -1.25
C ILE A 130 3.56 5.84 -1.98
N CYS A 131 2.96 5.56 -3.13
CA CYS A 131 2.21 6.53 -3.92
C CYS A 131 0.72 6.43 -3.60
N ASP A 132 -0.04 7.51 -3.83
CA ASP A 132 -1.50 7.53 -3.66
C ASP A 132 -1.93 7.06 -2.26
N ALA A 133 -1.17 7.48 -1.24
CA ALA A 133 -1.42 7.13 0.14
C ALA A 133 -2.69 7.81 0.66
N GLU A 134 -3.62 7.01 1.15
CA GLU A 134 -4.83 7.46 1.83
C GLU A 134 -4.91 6.83 3.22
N SER A 135 -5.41 7.62 4.17
CA SER A 135 -5.60 7.21 5.56
C SER A 135 -6.96 7.71 6.03
N ASN A 136 -7.91 6.79 6.19
CA ASN A 136 -9.28 7.10 6.59
C ASN A 136 -9.55 6.58 7.99
N TYR A 137 -10.01 7.46 8.88
CA TYR A 137 -10.42 7.11 10.23
C TYR A 137 -11.92 7.30 10.38
N ASN A 138 -12.63 6.21 10.65
CA ASN A 138 -14.09 6.20 10.80
C ASN A 138 -14.47 5.80 12.22
N ILE A 139 -15.27 6.63 12.88
CA ILE A 139 -15.82 6.35 14.22
C ILE A 139 -17.33 6.23 14.09
N GLU A 140 -17.86 5.02 14.32
CA GLU A 140 -19.29 4.74 14.30
C GLU A 140 -19.72 4.03 15.58
N ASN A 141 -20.44 4.73 16.46
CA ASN A 141 -20.87 4.22 17.77
C ASN A 141 -19.68 3.69 18.60
N ASP A 142 -19.61 2.38 18.80
CA ASP A 142 -18.56 1.69 19.55
C ASP A 142 -17.53 1.01 18.62
N HIS A 143 -17.52 1.35 17.33
CA HIS A 143 -16.60 0.82 16.32
C HIS A 143 -15.70 1.93 15.79
N GLU A 144 -14.39 1.71 15.83
CA GLU A 144 -13.40 2.57 15.19
C GLU A 144 -12.68 1.78 14.12
N ASN A 145 -12.60 2.34 12.91
CA ASN A 145 -11.96 1.69 11.77
C ASN A 145 -10.88 2.60 11.19
N LEU A 146 -9.66 2.08 11.10
CA LEU A 146 -8.58 2.67 10.33
C LEU A 146 -8.47 1.94 8.99
N GLU A 147 -8.56 2.69 7.88
CA GLU A 147 -8.27 2.19 6.55
C GLU A 147 -7.05 2.89 5.98
N LEU A 148 -6.01 2.12 5.65
CA LEU A 148 -4.82 2.57 4.95
C LEU A 148 -4.84 2.01 3.53
N SER A 149 -4.65 2.84 2.51
CA SER A 149 -4.43 2.40 1.13
C SER A 149 -3.29 3.12 0.46
N GLY A 150 -2.51 2.41 -0.34
CA GLY A 150 -1.40 2.97 -1.10
C GLY A 150 -0.98 2.06 -2.25
N SER A 151 -0.22 2.63 -3.17
CA SER A 151 0.30 1.94 -4.35
C SER A 151 1.82 1.92 -4.37
N VAL A 152 2.40 0.80 -4.77
CA VAL A 152 3.84 0.66 -5.02
C VAL A 152 4.06 0.36 -6.48
N TYR A 153 4.83 1.21 -7.15
CA TYR A 153 5.09 1.07 -8.58
C TYR A 153 6.41 0.34 -8.80
N PHE A 154 6.38 -0.71 -9.62
CA PHE A 154 7.54 -1.53 -9.94
C PHE A 154 7.87 -1.40 -11.43
N LEU A 155 9.16 -1.22 -11.73
CA LEU A 155 9.64 -1.26 -13.11
C LEU A 155 9.52 -2.68 -13.67
N THR A 156 9.00 -2.79 -14.89
CA THR A 156 9.18 -4.00 -15.71
C THR A 156 10.68 -4.27 -15.89
N ASP A 157 11.15 -5.46 -15.53
CA ASP A 157 12.56 -5.84 -15.54
C ASP A 157 12.74 -7.27 -16.05
N LYS A 158 13.63 -7.44 -17.03
CA LYS A 158 13.95 -8.73 -17.68
C LYS A 158 15.01 -9.52 -16.93
N GLU A 159 15.82 -8.86 -16.11
CA GLU A 159 16.89 -9.52 -15.35
C GLU A 159 16.36 -10.23 -14.10
N LYS A 160 15.12 -9.93 -13.70
CA LYS A 160 14.42 -10.62 -12.62
C LYS A 160 13.50 -11.69 -13.19
N ASP A 161 13.47 -12.88 -12.57
CA ASP A 161 12.55 -13.99 -12.92
C ASP A 161 11.06 -13.65 -12.66
N GLY A 162 10.80 -12.44 -12.17
CA GLY A 162 9.50 -11.92 -11.77
C GLY A 162 9.70 -10.76 -10.80
N ILE A 163 8.63 -10.02 -10.53
CA ILE A 163 8.64 -9.02 -9.46
C ILE A 163 7.90 -9.62 -8.29
N SER A 164 8.62 -9.81 -7.18
CA SER A 164 8.04 -10.28 -5.92
C SER A 164 7.97 -9.13 -4.94
N TYR A 165 6.87 -9.05 -4.21
CA TYR A 165 6.73 -8.19 -3.06
C TYR A 165 5.82 -8.83 -2.03
N TYR A 166 6.08 -8.52 -0.76
CA TYR A 166 5.39 -9.07 0.40
C TYR A 166 4.85 -7.95 1.25
N VAL A 167 3.60 -8.08 1.69
CA VAL A 167 2.92 -7.11 2.55
C VAL A 167 2.86 -7.70 3.94
N ASN A 168 3.89 -7.39 4.73
CA ASN A 168 4.12 -7.95 6.05
C ASN A 168 3.35 -7.15 7.10
N PRO A 169 2.43 -7.75 7.87
CA PRO A 169 1.63 -7.02 8.84
C PRO A 169 2.51 -6.48 9.98
N VAL A 170 2.26 -5.22 10.34
CA VAL A 170 2.94 -4.53 11.43
C VAL A 170 1.97 -4.35 12.58
N TYR A 171 2.37 -4.82 13.75
CA TYR A 171 1.58 -4.82 14.96
C TYR A 171 2.16 -3.91 16.03
N GLN A 172 1.28 -3.38 16.88
CA GLN A 172 1.64 -2.61 18.07
C GLN A 172 1.04 -3.25 19.31
N THR A 173 1.89 -3.52 20.29
CA THR A 173 1.49 -4.06 21.61
C THR A 173 0.87 -2.97 22.48
N GLU A 174 0.16 -3.37 23.54
CA GLU A 174 -0.40 -2.45 24.53
C GLU A 174 0.66 -1.58 25.23
N ASP A 175 1.89 -2.08 25.40
CA ASP A 175 3.02 -1.31 25.94
C ASP A 175 3.76 -0.47 24.89
N GLY A 176 3.21 -0.36 23.68
CA GLY A 176 3.69 0.52 22.61
C GLY A 176 4.88 -0.01 21.81
N LYS A 177 5.26 -1.28 21.98
CA LYS A 177 6.27 -1.92 21.12
C LYS A 177 5.67 -2.23 19.76
N ILE A 178 6.45 -1.98 18.72
CA ILE A 178 6.05 -2.28 17.34
C ILE A 178 6.85 -3.49 16.85
N TYR A 179 6.23 -4.41 16.14
CA TYR A 179 6.89 -5.55 15.51
C TYR A 179 6.25 -5.92 14.17
N VAL A 180 7.01 -6.63 13.34
CA VAL A 180 6.55 -7.18 12.06
C VAL A 180 6.63 -8.71 12.11
N ILE A 181 5.69 -9.36 11.43
CA ILE A 181 5.69 -10.82 11.15
C ILE A 181 5.58 -11.07 9.65
N SER A 182 5.70 -12.33 9.22
CA SER A 182 5.74 -12.67 7.79
C SER A 182 4.36 -12.44 7.15
N GLY A 183 4.35 -11.79 6.00
CA GLY A 183 3.13 -11.46 5.28
C GLY A 183 2.78 -12.38 4.13
N GLN A 184 1.64 -12.04 3.51
CA GLN A 184 1.30 -12.54 2.19
C GLN A 184 2.09 -11.77 1.12
N GLY A 185 2.45 -12.46 0.03
CA GLY A 185 3.14 -11.84 -1.10
C GLY A 185 2.47 -12.11 -2.42
N SER A 186 2.92 -11.38 -3.44
CA SER A 186 2.61 -11.61 -4.83
C SER A 186 3.89 -11.67 -5.63
N THR A 187 3.93 -12.59 -6.59
CA THR A 187 5.00 -12.69 -7.59
C THR A 187 4.37 -12.62 -8.96
N THR A 188 4.75 -11.63 -9.74
CA THR A 188 4.39 -11.56 -11.16
C THR A 188 5.42 -12.29 -12.00
N SER A 189 5.01 -12.81 -13.15
CA SER A 189 5.93 -13.47 -14.08
C SER A 189 6.75 -12.46 -14.88
N GLY A 190 7.95 -12.81 -15.35
CA GLY A 190 8.75 -11.94 -16.24
C GLY A 190 8.10 -11.56 -17.59
N ALA A 191 6.93 -12.13 -17.93
CA ALA A 191 6.15 -11.77 -19.11
C ALA A 191 5.09 -10.69 -18.86
N SER A 192 5.03 -10.12 -17.66
CA SER A 192 3.99 -9.19 -17.25
C SER A 192 4.03 -7.86 -18.01
N GLU A 193 2.84 -7.30 -18.25
CA GLU A 193 2.64 -6.10 -19.06
C GLU A 193 2.52 -4.84 -18.19
N GLU A 194 2.79 -3.67 -18.77
CA GLU A 194 2.53 -2.38 -18.13
C GLU A 194 1.06 -2.23 -17.76
N GLY A 195 0.79 -1.75 -16.55
CA GLY A 195 -0.55 -1.58 -16.01
C GLY A 195 -1.13 -2.82 -15.35
N GLU A 196 -0.42 -3.95 -15.32
CA GLU A 196 -0.81 -5.09 -14.48
C GLU A 196 -0.77 -4.66 -13.01
N THR A 197 -1.85 -4.95 -12.28
CA THR A 197 -2.01 -4.59 -10.88
C THR A 197 -2.31 -5.80 -10.02
N THR A 198 -1.83 -5.79 -8.78
CA THR A 198 -2.22 -6.75 -7.75
C THR A 198 -2.42 -6.02 -6.43
N THR A 199 -3.58 -6.21 -5.81
CA THR A 199 -3.87 -5.65 -4.49
C THR A 199 -3.81 -6.74 -3.44
N LEU A 200 -2.99 -6.54 -2.42
CA LEU A 200 -2.95 -7.37 -1.23
C LEU A 200 -3.62 -6.60 -0.08
N THR A 201 -4.50 -7.27 0.65
CA THR A 201 -5.28 -6.67 1.74
C THR A 201 -5.01 -7.41 3.05
N LEU A 202 -4.63 -6.66 4.08
CA LEU A 202 -4.59 -7.14 5.47
C LEU A 202 -5.81 -6.58 6.21
N THR A 203 -6.45 -7.41 7.02
CA THR A 203 -7.55 -6.97 7.88
C THR A 203 -7.40 -7.64 9.23
N ASP A 204 -7.50 -6.85 10.29
CA ASP A 204 -7.56 -7.35 11.66
C ASP A 204 -8.54 -6.51 12.49
N GLN A 205 -9.02 -7.07 13.59
CA GLN A 205 -9.90 -6.38 14.54
C GLN A 205 -9.57 -6.80 15.96
N VAL A 206 -9.55 -5.84 16.88
CA VAL A 206 -9.41 -6.09 18.32
C VAL A 206 -10.65 -5.60 19.05
N THR A 207 -11.11 -6.37 20.04
CA THR A 207 -12.18 -5.96 20.95
C THR A 207 -11.59 -5.50 22.27
N LEU A 208 -11.66 -4.21 22.55
CA LEU A 208 -11.27 -3.62 23.83
C LEU A 208 -12.47 -3.62 24.78
N THR A 209 -12.26 -4.02 26.04
CA THR A 209 -13.31 -3.94 27.07
C THR A 209 -12.96 -2.87 28.09
N GLU A 210 -13.66 -1.74 28.03
CA GLU A 210 -13.53 -0.65 28.99
C GLU A 210 -14.84 -0.44 29.75
N ASN A 211 -14.79 -0.45 31.09
CA ASN A 211 -15.94 -0.12 31.94
C ASN A 211 -17.25 -0.90 31.62
N GLN A 212 -17.14 -2.19 31.29
CA GLN A 212 -18.27 -3.07 30.89
C GLN A 212 -18.93 -2.73 29.54
N LYS A 213 -18.30 -1.87 28.74
CA LYS A 213 -18.64 -1.64 27.34
C LYS A 213 -17.51 -2.18 26.46
N SER A 214 -17.89 -2.83 25.36
CA SER A 214 -16.94 -3.32 24.37
C SER A 214 -16.82 -2.29 23.27
N LYS A 215 -15.58 -1.94 22.92
CA LYS A 215 -15.21 -1.13 21.76
C LYS A 215 -14.50 -2.04 20.77
N ILE A 216 -14.86 -1.97 19.50
CA ILE A 216 -14.22 -2.73 18.43
C ILE A 216 -13.34 -1.78 17.63
N GLU A 217 -12.10 -2.18 17.41
CA GLU A 217 -11.16 -1.43 16.59
C GLU A 217 -10.71 -2.31 15.43
N GLY A 218 -11.16 -1.95 14.22
CA GLY A 218 -10.82 -2.61 12.98
C GLY A 218 -9.72 -1.86 12.24
N VAL A 219 -8.81 -2.61 11.61
CA VAL A 219 -7.79 -2.05 10.72
C VAL A 219 -7.80 -2.80 9.40
N THR A 220 -7.83 -2.05 8.30
CA THR A 220 -7.67 -2.59 6.95
C THR A 220 -6.53 -1.87 6.25
N VAL A 221 -5.61 -2.65 5.66
CA VAL A 221 -4.45 -2.14 4.93
C VAL A 221 -4.51 -2.69 3.51
N LYS A 222 -4.54 -1.84 2.50
CA LYS A 222 -4.57 -2.20 1.08
C LYS A 222 -3.31 -1.69 0.40
N VAL A 223 -2.50 -2.61 -0.12
CA VAL A 223 -1.31 -2.26 -0.91
C VAL A 223 -1.50 -2.76 -2.33
N THR A 224 -1.43 -1.84 -3.30
CA THR A 224 -1.56 -2.16 -4.72
C THR A 224 -0.21 -2.08 -5.40
N GLY A 225 0.32 -3.22 -5.84
CA GLY A 225 1.47 -3.27 -6.72
C GLY A 225 1.05 -2.95 -8.16
N ILE A 226 1.78 -2.06 -8.84
CA ILE A 226 1.50 -1.64 -10.22
C ILE A 226 2.78 -1.75 -11.05
N LEU A 227 2.71 -2.47 -12.18
CA LEU A 227 3.84 -2.56 -13.10
C LEU A 227 3.86 -1.39 -14.09
N VAL A 228 5.03 -0.76 -14.24
CA VAL A 228 5.22 0.37 -15.16
C VAL A 228 6.46 0.20 -16.01
N LYS A 229 6.46 0.82 -17.20
CA LYS A 229 7.68 0.99 -18.00
C LYS A 229 8.55 2.08 -17.41
N LYS A 230 9.86 1.98 -17.62
CA LYS A 230 10.81 2.97 -17.12
C LYS A 230 10.63 4.30 -17.84
N PRO A 231 10.21 5.39 -17.17
CA PRO A 231 10.22 6.70 -17.78
C PRO A 231 11.67 7.15 -18.01
N THR A 232 11.94 7.72 -19.18
CA THR A 232 13.30 8.13 -19.60
C THR A 232 13.38 9.62 -19.95
N LYS A 233 12.26 10.21 -20.35
CA LYS A 233 12.15 11.64 -20.66
C LYS A 233 10.70 12.09 -20.51
N ILE A 234 10.50 13.25 -19.90
CA ILE A 234 9.21 13.93 -19.83
C ILE A 234 9.28 15.17 -20.72
N THR A 235 8.27 15.40 -21.56
CA THR A 235 8.13 16.66 -22.31
C THR A 235 6.78 17.28 -22.01
N LEU A 236 6.80 18.50 -21.50
CA LEU A 236 5.60 19.28 -21.23
C LEU A 236 5.36 20.22 -22.40
N TYR A 237 4.21 20.11 -23.04
CA TYR A 237 3.72 21.04 -24.05
C TYR A 237 2.64 21.91 -23.44
N GLN A 238 2.83 23.22 -23.45
CA GLN A 238 1.79 24.18 -23.09
C GLN A 238 0.93 24.45 -24.32
N MET A 239 -0.35 24.14 -24.24
CA MET A 239 -1.28 24.14 -25.35
C MET A 239 -2.29 25.25 -25.17
N ASN A 240 -2.57 26.02 -26.22
CA ASN A 240 -3.65 27.00 -26.21
C ASN A 240 -5.03 26.35 -26.48
N GLN A 241 -6.10 27.15 -26.44
CA GLN A 241 -7.48 26.70 -26.71
C GLN A 241 -7.69 26.15 -28.13
N ASP A 242 -6.86 26.56 -29.10
CA ASP A 242 -6.87 26.06 -30.48
C ASP A 242 -6.02 24.79 -30.67
N HIS A 243 -5.56 24.17 -29.58
CA HIS A 243 -4.67 23.00 -29.55
C HIS A 243 -3.33 23.23 -30.25
N GLN A 244 -2.82 24.46 -30.24
CA GLN A 244 -1.50 24.81 -30.74
C GLN A 244 -0.51 24.89 -29.60
N VAL A 245 0.72 24.43 -29.85
CA VAL A 245 1.83 24.50 -28.89
C VAL A 245 2.26 25.96 -28.74
N ILE A 246 2.19 26.47 -27.51
CA ILE A 246 2.76 27.76 -27.10
C ILE A 246 4.26 27.58 -26.83
N THR A 247 4.59 26.61 -25.97
CA THR A 247 5.98 26.26 -25.63
C THR A 247 6.09 24.77 -25.33
N SER A 248 7.31 24.25 -25.40
CA SER A 248 7.62 22.87 -25.02
C SER A 248 8.95 22.78 -24.28
N ASN A 249 8.98 22.09 -23.15
CA ASN A 249 10.18 21.86 -22.37
C ASN A 249 10.34 20.37 -22.05
N SER A 250 11.57 19.87 -22.17
CA SER A 250 11.89 18.48 -21.84
C SER A 250 12.72 18.39 -20.57
N TYR A 251 12.40 17.38 -19.76
CA TYR A 251 13.02 17.11 -18.48
C TYR A 251 13.45 15.64 -18.38
N THR A 252 14.50 15.40 -17.61
CA THR A 252 14.77 14.05 -17.08
C THR A 252 13.74 13.77 -15.97
N PRO A 253 13.20 12.54 -15.84
CA PRO A 253 12.32 12.19 -14.71
C PRO A 253 12.95 12.57 -13.36
N GLY A 254 12.16 13.17 -12.47
CA GLY A 254 12.63 13.70 -11.17
C GLY A 254 13.38 15.03 -11.25
N LYS A 255 13.34 15.72 -12.41
CA LYS A 255 13.97 17.03 -12.63
C LYS A 255 13.00 18.11 -13.11
N LEU A 256 11.69 17.86 -13.02
CA LEU A 256 10.72 18.95 -13.16
C LEU A 256 10.91 19.93 -11.99
N PRO A 257 10.65 21.23 -12.19
CA PRO A 257 10.66 22.18 -11.08
C PRO A 257 9.51 21.89 -10.12
N GLU A 258 9.64 22.27 -8.84
CA GLU A 258 8.55 22.15 -7.87
C GLU A 258 7.34 23.02 -8.24
N LYS A 259 7.60 24.19 -8.85
CA LYS A 259 6.59 25.11 -9.34
C LYS A 259 6.84 25.44 -10.81
N LEU A 260 5.78 25.44 -11.60
CA LEU A 260 5.80 25.77 -13.02
C LEU A 260 4.77 26.86 -13.31
N THR A 261 5.21 28.01 -13.83
CA THR A 261 4.28 29.05 -14.29
C THR A 261 3.82 28.73 -15.70
N ALA A 262 2.50 28.68 -15.89
CA ALA A 262 1.91 28.56 -17.22
C ALA A 262 2.10 29.88 -17.98
N GLU A 263 2.51 29.79 -19.24
CA GLU A 263 2.56 30.92 -20.15
C GLU A 263 1.14 31.47 -20.36
N LYS A 264 1.05 32.77 -20.64
CA LYS A 264 -0.20 33.40 -21.02
C LYS A 264 -0.90 32.63 -22.15
N ASP A 265 -2.22 32.51 -22.04
CA ASP A 265 -3.10 31.80 -22.99
C ASP A 265 -2.94 30.26 -22.99
N THR A 266 -2.18 29.69 -22.06
CA THR A 266 -2.13 28.23 -21.85
C THR A 266 -3.49 27.75 -21.33
N ALA A 267 -4.12 26.85 -22.08
CA ALA A 267 -5.37 26.21 -21.71
C ALA A 267 -5.13 24.88 -20.98
N TYR A 268 -4.11 24.12 -21.39
CA TYR A 268 -3.75 22.84 -20.79
C TYR A 268 -2.29 22.46 -21.08
N PHE A 269 -1.79 21.48 -20.33
CA PHE A 269 -0.52 20.82 -20.60
C PHE A 269 -0.78 19.46 -21.26
N LEU A 270 -0.10 19.20 -22.38
CA LEU A 270 0.06 17.83 -22.89
C LEU A 270 1.41 17.30 -22.38
N ILE A 271 1.36 16.24 -21.60
CA ILE A 271 2.51 15.59 -21.00
C ILE A 271 2.87 14.39 -21.89
N GLU A 272 4.06 14.40 -22.47
CA GLU A 272 4.63 13.25 -23.17
C GLU A 272 5.68 12.58 -22.30
N THR A 273 5.39 11.34 -21.89
CA THR A 273 6.33 10.48 -21.17
C THR A 273 6.93 9.49 -22.16
N GLN A 274 8.20 9.66 -22.50
CA GLN A 274 8.96 8.66 -23.22
C GLN A 274 9.37 7.56 -22.23
N GLN A 275 9.00 6.33 -22.53
CA GLN A 275 9.24 5.18 -21.67
C GLN A 275 10.03 4.10 -22.42
N MET A 276 10.68 3.23 -21.66
CA MET A 276 11.42 2.08 -22.17
C MET A 276 10.88 0.80 -21.53
N ASP A 277 10.55 -0.19 -22.37
CA ASP A 277 10.18 -1.53 -21.92
C ASP A 277 11.42 -2.38 -21.59
N GLN A 278 11.16 -3.58 -21.07
CA GLN A 278 12.17 -4.56 -20.70
C GLN A 278 13.03 -5.10 -21.87
N ASP A 279 12.61 -4.90 -23.13
CA ASP A 279 13.39 -5.23 -24.33
C ASP A 279 14.18 -4.03 -24.87
N GLY A 280 14.15 -2.89 -24.17
CA GLY A 280 14.76 -1.64 -24.60
C GLY A 280 13.98 -0.91 -25.69
N ARG A 281 12.76 -1.34 -26.02
CA ARG A 281 11.91 -0.65 -26.98
C ARG A 281 11.34 0.59 -26.33
N THR A 282 11.34 1.67 -27.09
CA THR A 282 10.81 2.97 -26.65
C THR A 282 9.33 3.09 -27.04
N SER A 283 8.52 3.59 -26.11
CA SER A 283 7.14 4.03 -26.36
C SER A 283 6.91 5.45 -25.83
N ILE A 284 5.81 6.08 -26.22
CA ILE A 284 5.38 7.38 -25.72
C ILE A 284 3.98 7.23 -25.15
N GLN A 285 3.82 7.62 -23.88
CA GLN A 285 2.53 7.83 -23.24
C GLN A 285 2.21 9.33 -23.26
N ARG A 286 0.92 9.65 -23.43
CA ARG A 286 0.42 11.03 -23.42
C ARG A 286 -0.69 11.19 -22.40
N GLU A 287 -0.61 12.27 -21.64
CA GLU A 287 -1.61 12.66 -20.65
C GLU A 287 -1.93 14.15 -20.76
N LEU A 288 -3.18 14.51 -20.44
CA LEU A 288 -3.62 15.91 -20.39
C LEU A 288 -3.71 16.35 -18.94
N TYR A 289 -3.12 17.50 -18.64
CA TYR A 289 -3.25 18.18 -17.36
C TYR A 289 -3.90 19.55 -17.56
N GLU A 290 -4.99 19.78 -16.85
CA GLU A 290 -5.82 20.98 -16.94
C GLU A 290 -6.02 21.56 -15.55
N GLN A 291 -6.26 22.86 -15.44
CA GLN A 291 -6.65 23.48 -14.17
C GLN A 291 -7.99 22.91 -13.71
N LYS A 292 -8.03 22.29 -12.53
CA LYS A 292 -9.26 21.83 -11.88
C LYS A 292 -9.31 22.33 -10.45
N GLU A 293 -10.52 22.50 -9.91
CA GLU A 293 -10.71 22.93 -8.51
C GLU A 293 -10.11 21.93 -7.50
N ASP A 294 -10.09 20.64 -7.83
CA ASP A 294 -9.67 19.55 -6.94
C ASP A 294 -8.35 18.86 -7.35
N GLN A 295 -7.57 19.43 -8.28
CA GLN A 295 -6.31 18.83 -8.73
C GLN A 295 -5.11 19.68 -8.31
N ASP A 296 -4.40 19.22 -7.29
CA ASP A 296 -3.38 20.02 -6.59
C ASP A 296 -2.07 20.19 -7.38
N ALA A 297 -1.68 19.20 -8.18
CA ALA A 297 -0.39 19.22 -8.88
C ALA A 297 -0.38 18.37 -10.15
N LEU A 298 0.55 18.70 -11.05
CA LEU A 298 0.95 17.85 -12.17
C LEU A 298 1.83 16.71 -11.63
N GLU A 299 1.48 15.48 -11.97
CA GLU A 299 2.19 14.28 -11.50
C GLU A 299 3.08 13.69 -12.60
N THR A 300 4.29 13.25 -12.22
CA THR A 300 5.18 12.48 -13.12
C THR A 300 5.88 11.36 -12.37
N LEU A 301 6.15 10.25 -13.07
CA LEU A 301 6.84 9.10 -12.50
C LEU A 301 8.36 9.30 -12.45
N VAL A 302 8.99 8.90 -11.34
CA VAL A 302 10.44 9.00 -11.11
C VAL A 302 11.00 7.61 -10.78
N PRO A 303 11.90 7.05 -11.62
CA PRO A 303 12.48 5.75 -11.37
C PRO A 303 13.52 5.84 -10.25
N LEU A 304 13.41 4.94 -9.28
CA LEU A 304 14.33 4.79 -8.15
C LEU A 304 15.40 3.73 -8.45
N LYS A 305 16.43 3.65 -7.60
CA LYS A 305 17.58 2.76 -7.83
C LYS A 305 17.29 1.27 -7.58
N ASN A 306 16.28 0.96 -6.77
CA ASN A 306 15.87 -0.39 -6.35
C ASN A 306 14.85 -1.05 -7.31
N GLY A 307 14.59 -0.45 -8.47
CA GLY A 307 13.59 -0.93 -9.42
C GLY A 307 12.15 -0.53 -9.05
N LEU A 308 11.98 0.32 -8.04
CA LEU A 308 10.71 0.98 -7.72
C LEU A 308 10.59 2.32 -8.44
N VAL A 309 9.41 2.91 -8.36
CA VAL A 309 9.08 4.21 -8.95
C VAL A 309 8.30 5.02 -7.92
N SER A 310 8.69 6.28 -7.73
CA SER A 310 7.92 7.25 -6.95
C SER A 310 7.23 8.26 -7.87
N LYS A 311 6.44 9.16 -7.28
CA LYS A 311 5.83 10.30 -7.98
C LYS A 311 6.54 11.61 -7.62
N GLN A 312 6.76 12.45 -8.64
CA GLN A 312 7.10 13.86 -8.47
C GLN A 312 5.86 14.71 -8.76
N TYR A 313 5.60 15.64 -7.87
CA TYR A 313 4.51 16.61 -7.96
C TYR A 313 5.06 17.99 -8.36
N THR A 314 4.39 18.65 -9.30
CA THR A 314 4.71 20.01 -9.77
C THR A 314 3.48 20.90 -9.67
N GLU A 315 3.54 21.90 -8.81
CA GLU A 315 2.48 22.91 -8.69
C GLU A 315 2.46 23.77 -9.96
N VAL A 316 1.31 23.87 -10.61
CA VAL A 316 1.15 24.70 -11.81
C VAL A 316 0.47 26.01 -11.43
N LEU A 317 1.20 27.11 -11.61
CA LEU A 317 0.71 28.46 -11.38
C LEU A 317 0.12 29.00 -12.68
N TRP A 318 -1.20 29.05 -12.74
CA TRP A 318 -1.94 29.58 -13.89
C TRP A 318 -1.98 31.11 -13.82
N GLU A 319 -1.69 31.78 -14.94
CA GLU A 319 -1.93 33.22 -15.05
C GLU A 319 -3.43 33.47 -15.21
N GLU A 320 -3.96 34.43 -14.44
CA GLU A 320 -5.34 34.95 -14.55
C GLU A 320 -5.56 35.83 -15.80
#